data_AF-A0A1Y1VXV3-F1
#
_entry.id   AF-A0A1Y1VXV3-F1
#
_cell.length_a   1.000
_cell.length_b   1.000
_cell.length_c   1.000
_cell.angle_alpha   90.00
_cell.angle_beta   90.00
_cell.angle_gamma   90.00
#
_symmetry.space_group_name_H-M   'P 1'
#
loop_
_entity.id
_entity.type
_entity.pdbx_description
1 polymer ?
#
loop_
_entity_poly.entity_id
_entity_poly.type
_entity_poly.pdbx_seq_one_letter_code
_entity_poly.pdbx_strand_id
1 'polypeptide(L)'
;MYMLIHNISYVDYSGSPPPAPSSAPRGWRKYAHRFRDRPVSHLTSFALLHELTAIVPLFGVYYTLDFFEVKVPFPEDVMRQGNRYINKLRQYVGMEALDEGSPVLVNLATSYAVVKAAAPLRIAASLAMTPMFARAFVVPIARVLEKLRGKPRS
;
A
#
# COMPACT_ATOMS: atom_id res chain seq x y z
N MET A 1 44.85 -19.82 75.60
CA MET A 1 45.83 -18.78 75.24
C MET A 1 45.40 -18.20 73.89
N TYR A 2 44.76 -17.03 73.93
CA TYR A 2 44.51 -16.03 72.88
C TYR A 2 44.44 -16.49 71.40
N MET A 3 43.28 -16.51 70.75
CA MET A 3 42.54 -15.35 70.19
C MET A 3 43.39 -14.59 69.15
N LEU A 4 43.03 -14.71 67.87
CA LEU A 4 42.68 -13.59 66.98
C LEU A 4 42.48 -14.07 65.52
N ILE A 5 41.23 -14.42 65.25
CA ILE A 5 40.63 -14.48 63.91
C ILE A 5 40.66 -13.04 63.38
N HIS A 6 41.57 -12.72 62.47
CA HIS A 6 41.57 -11.40 61.84
C HIS A 6 40.55 -11.35 60.70
N ASN A 7 39.44 -10.73 61.04
CA ASN A 7 38.79 -9.67 60.26
C ASN A 7 38.08 -10.10 58.97
N ILE A 8 37.00 -10.87 59.16
CA ILE A 8 35.87 -10.89 58.24
C ILE A 8 34.74 -10.07 58.90
N SER A 9 34.04 -9.29 58.07
CA SER A 9 32.91 -8.38 58.33
C SER A 9 33.36 -6.92 58.44
N TYR A 10 32.96 -5.99 57.57
CA TYR A 10 31.58 -5.70 57.19
C TYR A 10 31.57 -5.03 55.80
N VAL A 11 30.93 -5.62 54.80
CA VAL A 11 30.42 -4.84 53.66
C VAL A 11 28.97 -4.57 53.97
N ASP A 12 28.70 -3.32 54.31
CA ASP A 12 27.38 -2.80 54.60
C ASP A 12 26.49 -2.90 53.35
N TYR A 13 25.46 -3.75 53.43
CA TYR A 13 24.40 -3.86 52.42
C TYR A 13 23.17 -3.01 52.79
N SER A 14 23.32 -1.92 53.55
CA SER A 14 22.27 -0.89 53.70
C SER A 14 22.31 0.18 52.59
N GLY A 15 22.59 -0.24 51.36
CA GLY A 15 22.47 0.60 50.17
C GLY A 15 21.47 -0.05 49.22
N SER A 16 20.35 0.61 48.99
CA SER A 16 19.34 0.23 47.99
C SER A 16 20.01 -0.25 46.70
N PRO A 17 19.49 -1.30 46.03
CA PRO A 17 20.08 -1.80 44.81
C PRO A 17 20.29 -0.64 43.82
N PRO A 18 21.43 -0.57 43.10
CA PRO A 18 21.65 0.48 42.12
C PRO A 18 20.45 0.50 41.17
N PRO A 19 19.87 1.69 40.89
CA PRO A 19 18.68 1.75 40.05
C PRO A 19 19.01 1.09 38.71
N ALA A 20 18.16 0.15 38.31
CA ALA A 20 18.26 -0.51 37.01
C ALA A 20 18.38 0.57 35.91
N PRO A 21 19.23 0.39 34.88
CA PRO A 21 19.37 1.38 33.82
C PRO A 21 18.02 1.59 33.14
N SER A 22 17.33 2.67 33.48
CA SER A 22 16.08 3.09 32.84
C SER A 22 16.41 3.78 31.52
N SER A 23 17.06 3.08 30.59
CA SER A 23 17.18 3.59 29.22
C SER A 23 15.91 3.27 28.45
N ALA A 24 14.81 3.93 28.85
CA ALA A 24 13.60 3.96 28.06
C ALA A 24 13.97 4.48 26.65
N PRO A 25 13.61 3.79 25.56
CA PRO A 25 13.92 4.23 24.21
C PRO A 25 13.37 5.64 23.97
N ARG A 26 14.27 6.63 23.89
CA ARG A 26 13.92 7.99 23.44
C ARG A 26 13.77 7.98 21.92
N GLY A 27 12.67 8.57 21.44
CA GLY A 27 12.43 8.84 20.02
C GLY A 27 11.73 7.73 19.24
N TRP A 28 11.88 7.84 17.91
CA TRP A 28 11.15 7.11 16.86
C TRP A 28 11.28 5.57 16.94
N ARG A 29 12.19 5.08 17.77
CA ARG A 29 12.39 3.67 18.12
C ARG A 29 11.13 2.98 18.67
N LYS A 30 10.21 3.71 19.32
CA LYS A 30 8.91 3.16 19.77
C LYS A 30 7.99 2.80 18.59
N TYR A 31 8.09 3.50 17.47
CA TYR A 31 7.35 3.21 16.24
C TYR A 31 8.04 2.10 15.42
N ALA A 32 9.37 2.04 15.45
CA ALA A 32 10.15 1.02 14.75
C ALA A 32 9.80 -0.42 15.17
N HIS A 33 9.41 -0.65 16.44
CA HIS A 33 8.98 -1.98 16.90
C HIS A 33 7.61 -2.41 16.32
N ARG A 34 6.72 -1.47 15.95
CA ARG A 34 5.39 -1.80 15.41
C ARG A 34 5.42 -2.19 13.92
N PHE A 35 6.51 -1.88 13.21
CA PHE A 35 6.74 -2.27 11.80
C PHE A 35 7.53 -3.58 11.64
N ARG A 36 8.13 -4.09 12.73
CA ARG A 36 9.13 -5.16 12.65
C ARG A 36 8.54 -6.56 12.51
N ASP A 37 7.27 -6.76 12.84
CA ASP A 37 6.74 -8.13 12.94
C ASP A 37 6.27 -8.72 11.60
N ARG A 38 5.80 -7.92 10.62
CA ARG A 38 5.48 -8.39 9.24
C ARG A 38 5.49 -7.26 8.17
N PRO A 39 6.63 -6.62 7.87
CA PRO A 39 6.69 -5.47 6.94
C PRO A 39 6.24 -5.83 5.52
N VAL A 40 6.55 -7.05 5.05
CA VAL A 40 6.23 -7.48 3.68
C VAL A 40 4.73 -7.64 3.48
N SER A 41 4.01 -8.27 4.40
CA SER A 41 2.56 -8.49 4.26
C SER A 41 1.76 -7.18 4.25
N HIS A 42 2.17 -6.20 5.04
CA HIS A 42 1.55 -4.87 5.02
C HIS A 42 1.87 -4.10 3.74
N LEU A 43 3.09 -4.19 3.24
CA LEU A 43 3.47 -3.59 1.97
C LEU A 43 2.71 -4.20 0.79
N THR A 44 2.60 -5.53 0.74
CA THR A 44 1.82 -6.24 -0.28
C THR A 44 0.33 -5.87 -0.20
N SER A 45 -0.23 -5.81 1.01
CA SER A 45 -1.61 -5.38 1.23
C SER A 45 -1.84 -3.95 0.76
N PHE A 46 -0.91 -3.04 1.08
CA PHE A 46 -0.94 -1.66 0.64
C PHE A 46 -0.88 -1.57 -0.89
N ALA A 47 0.04 -2.29 -1.53
CA ALA A 47 0.17 -2.28 -3.00
C ALA A 47 -1.10 -2.79 -3.68
N LEU A 48 -1.65 -3.93 -3.24
CA LEU A 48 -2.90 -4.47 -3.79
C LEU A 48 -4.07 -3.48 -3.63
N LEU A 49 -4.18 -2.86 -2.45
CA LEU A 49 -5.23 -1.89 -2.19
C LEU A 49 -5.01 -0.59 -2.98
N HIS A 50 -3.76 -0.17 -3.16
CA HIS A 50 -3.38 0.97 -3.99
C HIS A 50 -3.76 0.76 -5.45
N GLU A 51 -3.55 -0.44 -5.99
CA GLU A 51 -3.95 -0.81 -7.34
C GLU A 51 -5.48 -0.87 -7.48
N LEU A 52 -6.17 -1.49 -6.52
CA LEU A 52 -7.63 -1.57 -6.55
C LEU A 52 -8.27 -0.18 -6.51
N THR A 53 -7.74 0.70 -5.65
CA THR A 53 -8.17 2.10 -5.55
C THR A 53 -7.69 2.97 -6.72
N ALA A 54 -6.88 2.45 -7.64
CA ALA A 54 -6.60 3.07 -8.93
C ALA A 54 -7.59 2.58 -10.01
N ILE A 55 -7.83 1.27 -10.08
CA ILE A 55 -8.70 0.63 -11.06
C ILE A 55 -10.15 1.07 -10.91
N VAL A 56 -10.70 0.97 -9.69
CA VAL A 56 -12.13 1.26 -9.46
C VAL A 56 -12.47 2.71 -9.82
N PRO A 57 -11.73 3.73 -9.36
CA PRO A 57 -12.01 5.11 -9.75
C PRO A 57 -11.70 5.40 -11.23
N LEU A 58 -10.74 4.71 -11.85
CA LEU A 58 -10.46 4.88 -13.29
C LEU A 58 -11.70 4.55 -14.12
N PHE A 59 -12.26 3.36 -13.94
CA PHE A 59 -13.48 2.95 -14.63
C PHE A 59 -14.69 3.78 -14.18
N GLY A 60 -14.82 4.09 -12.88
CA GLY A 60 -15.91 4.91 -12.37
C GLY A 60 -15.96 6.30 -13.00
N VAL A 61 -14.82 6.98 -13.09
CA VAL A 61 -14.73 8.31 -13.74
C VAL A 61 -14.97 8.19 -15.24
N TYR A 62 -14.39 7.21 -15.92
CA TYR A 62 -14.63 6.99 -17.36
C TYR A 62 -16.11 6.81 -17.67
N TYR A 63 -16.79 5.88 -16.98
CA TYR A 63 -18.22 5.64 -17.18
C TYR A 63 -19.07 6.84 -16.78
N THR A 64 -18.65 7.64 -15.80
CA THR A 64 -19.34 8.89 -15.47
C THR A 64 -19.24 9.89 -16.64
N LEU A 65 -18.04 10.10 -17.20
CA LEU A 65 -17.86 11.00 -18.34
C LEU A 65 -18.63 10.54 -19.57
N ASP A 66 -18.62 9.23 -19.83
CA ASP A 66 -19.32 8.62 -20.96
C ASP A 66 -20.85 8.69 -20.79
N PHE A 67 -21.37 8.28 -19.63
CA PHE A 67 -22.80 8.28 -19.34
C PHE A 67 -23.44 9.67 -19.35
N PHE A 68 -22.73 10.68 -18.85
CA PHE A 68 -23.22 12.06 -18.83
C PHE A 68 -22.83 12.84 -20.10
N GLU A 69 -22.21 12.19 -21.09
CA GLU A 69 -21.70 12.82 -22.32
C GLU A 69 -20.87 14.10 -22.05
N VAL A 70 -20.05 14.06 -21.00
CA VAL A 70 -19.31 15.23 -20.54
C VAL A 70 -18.25 15.59 -21.58
N LYS A 71 -18.44 16.75 -22.22
CA LYS A 71 -17.45 17.30 -23.16
C LYS A 71 -16.29 17.91 -22.38
N VAL A 72 -15.21 17.14 -22.27
CA VAL A 72 -13.97 17.65 -21.68
C VAL A 72 -13.35 18.66 -22.65
N PRO A 73 -13.01 19.88 -22.21
CA PRO A 73 -12.36 20.88 -23.05
C PRO A 73 -10.94 20.41 -23.37
N PHE A 74 -10.78 19.76 -24.52
CA PHE A 74 -9.52 19.18 -24.97
C PHE A 74 -9.22 19.67 -26.39
N PRO A 75 -7.96 20.01 -26.72
CA PRO A 75 -7.63 20.46 -28.07
C PRO A 75 -7.95 19.39 -29.13
N GLU A 76 -8.86 19.72 -30.05
CA GLU A 76 -9.33 18.84 -31.13
C GLU A 76 -8.18 18.26 -31.98
N ASP A 77 -7.12 19.03 -32.18
CA ASP A 77 -5.97 18.60 -32.96
C ASP A 77 -5.18 17.49 -32.26
N VAL A 78 -5.11 17.55 -30.93
CA VAL A 78 -4.46 16.52 -30.10
C VAL A 78 -5.35 15.28 -30.01
N MET A 79 -6.67 15.45 -29.88
CA MET A 79 -7.62 14.33 -29.90
C MET A 79 -7.56 13.58 -31.24
N ARG A 80 -7.61 14.31 -32.37
CA ARG A 80 -7.53 13.71 -33.71
C ARG A 80 -6.20 13.00 -33.94
N GLN A 81 -5.08 13.58 -33.49
CA GLN A 81 -3.77 12.93 -33.55
C GLN A 81 -3.72 11.66 -32.71
N GLY A 82 -4.25 11.71 -31.49
CA GLY A 82 -4.33 10.56 -30.59
C GLY A 82 -5.19 9.44 -31.16
N ASN A 83 -6.38 9.76 -31.68
CA ASN A 83 -7.29 8.78 -32.28
C ASN A 83 -6.67 8.11 -33.51
N ARG A 84 -5.96 8.84 -34.38
CA ARG A 84 -5.21 8.23 -35.48
C ARG A 84 -4.11 7.28 -35.02
N TYR A 85 -3.38 7.64 -33.96
CA TYR A 85 -2.35 6.76 -33.40
C TYR A 85 -2.96 5.48 -32.80
N ILE A 86 -4.01 5.62 -31.99
CA ILE A 86 -4.73 4.49 -31.39
C ILE A 86 -5.39 3.61 -32.44
N ASN A 87 -5.94 4.19 -33.52
CA ASN A 87 -6.55 3.42 -34.61
C ASN A 87 -5.56 2.52 -35.32
N LYS A 88 -4.32 2.98 -35.52
CA LYS A 88 -3.25 2.12 -36.04
C LYS A 88 -3.06 0.92 -35.13
N LEU A 89 -2.93 1.14 -33.81
CA LEU A 89 -2.78 0.05 -32.84
C LEU A 89 -3.98 -0.89 -32.81
N ARG A 90 -5.21 -0.35 -32.83
CA ARG A 90 -6.46 -1.12 -32.83
C ARG A 90 -6.58 -2.01 -34.06
N GLN A 91 -6.26 -1.48 -35.23
CA GLN A 91 -6.26 -2.25 -36.48
C GLN A 91 -5.25 -3.40 -36.45
N TYR A 92 -4.07 -3.22 -35.84
CA TYR A 92 -3.10 -4.32 -35.68
C TYR A 92 -3.61 -5.45 -34.80
N VAL A 93 -4.43 -5.15 -33.79
CA VAL A 93 -5.01 -6.16 -32.89
C VAL A 93 -6.39 -6.65 -33.35
N GLY A 94 -6.80 -6.32 -34.58
CA GLY A 94 -8.08 -6.75 -35.16
C GLY A 94 -9.31 -6.05 -34.58
N MET A 95 -9.14 -4.91 -33.91
CA MET A 95 -10.23 -4.09 -33.40
C MET A 95 -10.67 -3.02 -34.41
N GLU A 96 -11.95 -2.67 -34.39
CA GLU A 96 -12.50 -1.58 -35.18
C GLU A 96 -11.85 -0.24 -34.81
N ALA A 97 -11.66 0.60 -35.83
CA ALA A 97 -11.17 1.96 -35.66
C ALA A 97 -12.22 2.83 -34.97
N LEU A 98 -11.77 3.69 -34.07
CA LEU A 98 -12.58 4.74 -33.47
C LEU A 98 -12.81 5.88 -34.47
N ASP A 99 -13.95 6.54 -34.36
CA ASP A 99 -14.20 7.79 -35.10
C ASP A 99 -13.14 8.85 -34.74
N GLU A 100 -12.77 9.70 -35.71
CA GLU A 100 -11.73 10.72 -35.49
C GLU A 100 -12.09 11.70 -34.36
N GLY A 101 -13.38 11.99 -34.20
CA GLY A 101 -13.93 12.81 -33.12
C GLY A 101 -14.40 12.01 -31.89
N SER A 102 -14.05 10.73 -31.78
CA SER A 102 -14.50 9.88 -30.68
C SER A 102 -13.95 10.41 -29.34
N PRO A 103 -14.82 10.64 -28.33
CA PRO A 103 -14.40 11.11 -27.02
C PRO A 103 -13.76 10.00 -26.18
N VAL A 104 -13.76 8.74 -26.63
CA VAL A 104 -13.27 7.58 -25.87
C VAL A 104 -11.84 7.81 -25.37
N LEU A 105 -10.93 8.27 -26.24
CA LEU A 105 -9.54 8.50 -25.86
C LEU A 105 -9.42 9.66 -24.87
N VAL A 106 -10.20 10.73 -25.06
CA VAL A 106 -10.21 11.89 -24.15
C VAL A 106 -10.78 11.49 -22.79
N ASN A 107 -11.91 10.79 -22.73
CA ASN A 107 -12.51 10.30 -21.50
C ASN A 107 -11.55 9.37 -20.74
N LEU A 108 -10.83 8.49 -21.44
CA LEU A 108 -9.78 7.67 -20.84
C LEU A 108 -8.63 8.52 -20.30
N ALA A 109 -8.11 9.48 -21.07
CA ALA A 109 -7.04 10.37 -20.64
C ALA A 109 -7.45 11.22 -19.43
N THR A 110 -8.66 11.76 -19.43
CA THR A 110 -9.24 12.56 -18.34
C THR A 110 -9.45 11.71 -17.11
N SER A 111 -10.01 10.51 -17.24
CA SER A 111 -10.18 9.59 -16.10
C SER A 111 -8.84 9.27 -15.45
N TYR A 112 -7.80 8.99 -16.24
CA TYR A 112 -6.45 8.77 -15.74
C TYR A 112 -5.88 10.01 -15.06
N ALA A 113 -6.08 11.20 -15.63
CA ALA A 113 -5.64 12.46 -15.04
C ALA A 113 -6.31 12.72 -13.68
N VAL A 114 -7.61 12.45 -13.56
CA VAL A 114 -8.35 12.56 -12.30
C VAL A 114 -7.83 11.56 -11.26
N VAL A 115 -7.66 10.29 -11.64
CA VAL A 115 -7.11 9.25 -10.77
C VAL A 115 -5.71 9.60 -10.28
N LYS A 116 -4.90 10.21 -11.14
CA LYS A 116 -3.55 10.68 -10.82
C LYS A 116 -3.57 11.91 -9.92
N ALA A 117 -4.48 12.86 -10.15
CA ALA A 117 -4.68 14.00 -9.25
C ALA A 117 -5.13 13.54 -7.85
N ALA A 118 -5.93 12.47 -7.78
CA ALA A 118 -6.35 11.85 -6.53
C ALA A 118 -5.26 10.98 -5.85
N ALA A 119 -4.03 10.91 -6.39
CA ALA A 119 -2.97 10.06 -5.85
C ALA A 119 -2.65 10.31 -4.36
N PRO A 120 -2.57 11.56 -3.84
CA PRO A 120 -2.30 11.79 -2.42
C PRO A 120 -3.42 11.23 -1.53
N LEU A 121 -4.67 11.45 -1.91
CA LEU A 121 -5.84 10.92 -1.21
C LEU A 121 -5.85 9.39 -1.24
N ARG A 122 -5.53 8.78 -2.40
CA ARG A 122 -5.43 7.33 -2.57
C ARG A 122 -4.36 6.72 -1.67
N ILE A 123 -3.19 7.36 -1.55
CA ILE A 123 -2.12 6.89 -0.66
C ILE A 123 -2.60 6.95 0.79
N ALA A 124 -3.19 8.06 1.23
CA ALA A 124 -3.72 8.21 2.59
C ALA A 124 -4.81 7.18 2.90
N ALA A 125 -5.77 7.00 2.00
CA ALA A 125 -6.85 6.02 2.13
C ALA A 125 -6.32 4.58 2.16
N SER A 126 -5.36 4.26 1.28
CA SER A 126 -4.74 2.92 1.24
C SER A 126 -3.97 2.63 2.52
N LEU A 127 -3.20 3.59 3.06
CA LEU A 127 -2.49 3.43 4.34
C LEU A 127 -3.46 3.21 5.51
N ALA A 128 -4.55 3.99 5.58
CA ALA A 128 -5.55 3.87 6.64
C ALA A 128 -6.28 2.51 6.60
N MET A 129 -6.55 1.99 5.41
CA MET A 129 -7.29 0.73 5.21
C MET A 129 -6.41 -0.52 5.22
N THR A 130 -5.09 -0.40 5.04
CA THR A 130 -4.14 -1.52 5.05
C THR A 130 -4.31 -2.50 6.23
N PRO A 131 -4.47 -2.07 7.51
CA PRO A 131 -4.66 -3.02 8.62
C PRO A 131 -6.01 -3.75 8.61
N MET A 132 -7.06 -3.17 8.02
CA MET A 132 -8.35 -3.84 7.84
C MET A 132 -8.29 -4.82 6.67
N PHE A 133 -7.71 -4.40 5.55
CA PHE A 133 -7.58 -5.20 4.34
C PHE A 133 -6.72 -6.45 4.54
N ALA A 134 -5.58 -6.31 5.24
CA ALA A 134 -4.73 -7.45 5.59
C ALA A 134 -5.49 -8.51 6.39
N ARG A 135 -6.39 -8.10 7.29
CA ARG A 135 -7.21 -9.04 8.07
C ARG A 135 -8.37 -9.63 7.25
N ALA A 136 -9.02 -8.82 6.43
CA ALA A 136 -10.22 -9.21 5.68
C ALA A 136 -9.92 -10.11 4.47
N PHE A 137 -8.80 -9.92 3.76
CA PHE A 137 -8.53 -10.61 2.50
C PHE A 137 -7.25 -11.46 2.54
N VAL A 138 -6.17 -10.97 3.15
CA VAL A 138 -4.88 -11.69 3.12
C VAL A 138 -4.90 -12.92 4.02
N VAL A 139 -5.44 -12.82 5.24
CA VAL A 139 -5.55 -13.98 6.15
C VAL A 139 -6.40 -15.13 5.58
N PRO A 140 -7.61 -14.90 5.02
CA PRO A 140 -8.38 -15.98 4.40
C PRO A 140 -7.68 -16.60 3.20
N ILE A 141 -7.13 -15.78 2.30
CA ILE A 141 -6.45 -16.28 1.10
C ILE A 141 -5.20 -17.09 1.48
N ALA A 142 -4.40 -16.61 2.45
CA ALA A 142 -3.24 -17.34 2.94
C ALA A 142 -3.62 -18.71 3.52
N ARG A 143 -4.70 -18.81 4.29
CA ARG A 143 -5.20 -20.08 4.83
C ARG A 143 -5.68 -21.04 3.73
N VAL A 144 -6.33 -20.53 2.69
CA VAL A 144 -6.75 -21.34 1.54
C VAL A 144 -5.53 -21.84 0.76
N LEU A 145 -4.55 -20.97 0.51
CA LEU A 145 -3.31 -21.33 -0.16
C LEU A 145 -2.48 -22.34 0.64
N GLU A 146 -2.35 -22.18 1.96
CA GLU A 146 -1.69 -23.16 2.84
C GLU A 146 -2.41 -24.51 2.81
N LYS A 147 -3.74 -24.51 2.78
CA LYS A 147 -4.55 -25.73 2.64
C LYS A 147 -4.33 -26.41 1.28
N LEU A 148 -4.15 -25.65 0.21
CA LEU A 148 -3.84 -26.15 -1.13
C LEU A 148 -2.38 -26.60 -1.27
N ARG A 149 -1.46 -25.99 -0.53
CA ARG A 149 0.00 -26.26 -0.56
C ARG A 149 0.44 -27.35 0.42
N GLY A 150 -0.51 -28.11 0.96
CA GLY A 150 -0.27 -29.10 2.01
C GLY A 150 0.89 -30.08 1.72
N LYS A 151 1.93 -29.96 2.56
CA LYS A 151 2.85 -31.01 3.05
C LYS A 151 3.79 -31.69 2.03
N PRO A 152 5.12 -31.43 2.05
CA PRO A 152 6.09 -32.43 1.63
C PRO A 152 6.02 -33.62 2.60
N ARG A 153 5.92 -34.84 2.05
CA ARG A 153 6.13 -36.08 2.80
C ARG A 153 7.60 -36.16 3.23
N SER A 154 7.84 -36.22 4.53
CA SER A 154 8.85 -37.06 5.17
C SER A 154 8.48 -37.23 6.64
#